data_AF-A0A0V1L723-F1
#
_entry.id   AF-A0A0V1L723-F1
#
_cell.length_a   1.000
_cell.length_b   1.000
_cell.length_c   1.000
_cell.angle_alpha   90.00
_cell.angle_beta   90.00
_cell.angle_gamma   90.00
#
_symmetry.space_group_name_H-M   'P 1'
#
loop_
_entity.id
_entity.type
_entity.pdbx_description
1 polymer ?
#
loop_
_entity_poly.entity_id
_entity_poly.type
_entity_poly.pdbx_seq_one_letter_code
_entity_poly.pdbx_strand_id
1 'polypeptide(L)'
;MNNQEEELKLIWFELTDFTDHNVKIKWWERISNAYNHPLRQYHTLKRIWQLFKYYDQCRHLLSNAKAVAFSIFFHNICYNPNSNSNEQESAVIFQEFADEAHYEDASFF
;
A
#
# COMPACT_ATOMS: atom_id res chain seq x y z
N MET A 1 6.38 0.08 -19.17
CA MET A 1 6.08 0.49 -17.79
C MET A 1 7.40 0.71 -17.06
N ASN A 2 7.44 1.54 -16.01
CA ASN A 2 8.65 1.72 -15.22
C ASN A 2 8.93 0.43 -14.42
N ASN A 3 10.16 -0.11 -14.46
CA ASN A 3 10.53 -1.36 -13.78
C ASN A 3 10.12 -1.38 -12.28
N GLN A 4 10.15 -0.21 -11.63
CA GLN A 4 9.75 -0.07 -10.22
C GLN A 4 8.26 -0.33 -9.97
N GLU A 5 7.39 0.10 -10.90
CA GLU A 5 5.95 -0.09 -10.78
C GLU A 5 5.57 -1.55 -11.00
N GLU A 6 6.25 -2.24 -11.93
CA GLU A 6 6.10 -3.67 -12.15
C GLU A 6 6.51 -4.48 -10.91
N GLU A 7 7.66 -4.16 -10.30
CA GLU A 7 8.09 -4.78 -9.03
C GLU A 7 7.06 -4.58 -7.92
N LEU A 8 6.55 -3.35 -7.74
CA LEU A 8 5.53 -3.07 -6.73
C LEU A 8 4.23 -3.82 -6.98
N LYS A 9 3.83 -3.97 -8.25
CA LYS A 9 2.64 -4.74 -8.63
C LYS A 9 2.82 -6.21 -8.25
N LEU A 10 3.99 -6.79 -8.49
CA LEU A 10 4.27 -8.18 -8.09
C LEU A 10 4.20 -8.34 -6.57
N ILE A 11 4.81 -7.43 -5.81
CA ILE A 11 4.75 -7.42 -4.35
C ILE A 11 3.30 -7.32 -3.87
N TRP A 12 2.49 -6.43 -4.47
CA TRP A 12 1.07 -6.31 -4.14
C TRP A 12 0.32 -7.62 -4.39
N PHE A 13 0.51 -8.23 -5.56
CA PHE A 13 -0.18 -9.47 -5.92
C PHE A 13 0.19 -10.65 -5.01
N GLU A 14 1.45 -10.73 -4.57
CA GLU A 14 1.91 -11.70 -3.58
C GLU A 14 1.33 -11.41 -2.19
N LEU A 15 1.41 -10.16 -1.73
CA LEU A 15 0.89 -9.71 -0.43
C LEU A 15 -0.61 -10.02 -0.28
N THR A 16 -1.36 -9.90 -1.38
CA THR A 16 -2.79 -10.12 -1.45
C THR A 16 -3.16 -11.45 -2.13
N ASP A 17 -2.31 -12.48 -2.04
CA ASP A 17 -2.58 -13.79 -2.66
C ASP A 17 -3.94 -14.40 -2.21
N PHE A 18 -4.35 -14.11 -0.98
CA PHE A 18 -5.56 -14.57 -0.30
C PHE A 18 -6.90 -14.05 -0.86
N THR A 19 -6.90 -12.98 -1.65
CA THR A 19 -8.16 -12.36 -2.14
C THR A 19 -8.40 -12.62 -3.63
N ASP A 20 -9.58 -12.22 -4.13
CA ASP A 20 -9.96 -12.41 -5.53
C ASP A 20 -9.12 -11.57 -6.49
N HIS A 21 -8.79 -12.14 -7.65
CA HIS A 21 -7.94 -11.47 -8.66
C HIS A 21 -8.47 -10.09 -9.08
N ASN A 22 -9.79 -9.95 -9.21
CA ASN A 22 -10.42 -8.67 -9.57
C ASN A 22 -10.24 -7.61 -8.47
N VAL A 23 -10.31 -8.02 -7.19
CA VAL A 23 -10.05 -7.14 -6.04
C VAL A 23 -8.59 -6.68 -6.06
N LYS A 24 -7.64 -7.59 -6.33
CA LYS A 24 -6.20 -7.24 -6.45
C LYS A 24 -5.96 -6.19 -7.53
N ILE A 25 -6.55 -6.37 -8.73
CA ILE A 25 -6.42 -5.44 -9.85
C ILE A 25 -7.00 -4.07 -9.47
N LYS A 26 -8.25 -4.04 -9.01
CA LYS A 26 -8.95 -2.80 -8.63
C LYS A 26 -8.14 -1.98 -7.64
N TRP A 27 -7.64 -2.62 -6.59
CA TRP A 27 -6.90 -1.92 -5.53
C TRP A 27 -5.49 -1.54 -5.97
N TRP A 28 -4.83 -2.34 -6.80
CA TRP A 28 -3.58 -1.94 -7.43
C TRP A 28 -3.74 -0.67 -8.27
N GLU A 29 -4.79 -0.59 -9.09
CA GLU A 29 -5.07 0.60 -9.90
C GLU A 29 -5.35 1.81 -9.02
N ARG A 30 -6.10 1.66 -7.92
CA ARG A 30 -6.33 2.73 -6.94
C ARG A 30 -5.03 3.21 -6.31
N ILE A 31 -4.15 2.30 -5.89
CA ILE A 31 -2.83 2.62 -5.34
C ILE A 31 -1.97 3.33 -6.39
N SER A 32 -1.79 2.74 -7.58
CA SER A 32 -0.95 3.32 -8.63
C SER A 32 -1.42 4.73 -9.02
N ASN A 33 -2.72 4.93 -9.21
CA ASN A 33 -3.28 6.24 -9.53
C ASN A 33 -3.06 7.28 -8.40
N ALA A 34 -3.23 6.89 -7.15
CA ALA A 34 -3.01 7.79 -6.01
C ALA A 34 -1.57 8.32 -5.97
N TYR A 35 -0.59 7.44 -6.15
CA TYR A 35 0.84 7.80 -6.05
C TYR A 35 1.45 8.34 -7.35
N ASN A 36 0.75 8.22 -8.49
CA ASN A 36 1.09 8.88 -9.74
C ASN A 36 0.42 10.25 -9.92
N HIS A 37 -0.31 10.75 -8.91
CA HIS A 37 -0.98 12.03 -9.00
C HIS A 37 0.02 13.18 -9.30
N PRO A 38 -0.19 14.02 -10.34
CA PRO A 38 0.81 15.00 -10.80
C PRO A 38 1.31 16.01 -9.75
N LEU A 39 0.48 16.31 -8.75
CA LEU A 39 0.82 17.22 -7.66
C LEU A 39 1.73 16.59 -6.58
N ARG A 40 2.02 15.28 -6.65
CA ARG A 40 2.90 14.58 -5.71
C ARG A 40 4.32 14.53 -6.25
N GLN A 41 5.20 15.38 -5.70
CA GLN A 41 6.62 15.34 -6.05
C GLN A 41 7.44 14.40 -5.14
N TYR A 42 6.98 14.16 -3.91
CA TYR A 42 7.69 13.34 -2.91
C TYR A 42 7.01 11.99 -2.64
N HIS A 43 5.70 11.99 -2.34
CA HIS A 43 4.91 10.79 -2.05
C HIS A 43 4.51 10.07 -3.35
N THR A 44 5.49 9.46 -4.01
CA THR A 44 5.35 8.81 -5.33
C THR A 44 5.53 7.29 -5.23
N LEU A 45 5.21 6.56 -6.31
CA LEU A 45 5.50 5.12 -6.39
C LEU A 45 6.99 4.80 -6.17
N LYS A 46 7.89 5.68 -6.61
CA LYS A 46 9.33 5.54 -6.35
C LYS A 46 9.62 5.48 -4.85
N ARG A 47 8.90 6.25 -4.04
CA ARG A 47 9.09 6.26 -2.58
C ARG A 47 8.62 4.95 -1.94
N ILE A 48 7.48 4.42 -2.38
CA ILE A 48 6.98 3.10 -1.94
C ILE A 48 8.00 2.01 -2.29
N TRP A 49 8.51 2.03 -3.53
CA TRP A 49 9.53 1.08 -3.97
C TRP A 49 10.78 1.13 -3.09
N GLN A 50 11.26 2.34 -2.74
CA GLN A 50 12.38 2.49 -1.80
C GLN A 50 12.07 1.93 -0.41
N LEU A 51 10.86 2.15 0.11
CA LEU A 51 10.44 1.59 1.40
C LEU A 51 10.46 0.06 1.37
N PHE A 52 10.05 -0.56 0.27
CA PHE A 52 10.15 -2.02 0.12
C PHE A 52 11.59 -2.52 0.11
N LYS A 53 12.56 -1.77 -0.42
CA LYS A 53 13.98 -2.15 -0.32
C LYS A 53 14.50 -2.16 1.12
N TYR A 54 14.02 -1.26 1.98
CA TYR A 54 14.35 -1.30 3.41
C TYR A 54 13.58 -2.41 4.12
N TYR A 55 12.30 -2.59 3.80
CA TYR A 55 11.49 -3.68 4.32
C TYR A 55 12.14 -5.04 4.06
N ASP A 56 12.63 -5.31 2.85
CA ASP A 56 13.30 -6.59 2.54
C ASP A 56 14.53 -6.84 3.43
N GLN A 57 15.24 -5.79 3.81
CA GLN A 57 16.42 -5.89 4.68
C GLN A 57 16.03 -6.18 6.13
N CYS A 58 14.88 -5.72 6.60
CA CYS A 58 14.50 -5.82 8.02
C CYS A 58 13.26 -6.69 8.30
N ARG A 59 12.58 -7.24 7.28
CA ARG A 59 11.32 -7.99 7.44
C ARG A 59 11.41 -9.16 8.40
N HIS A 60 12.59 -9.77 8.50
CA HIS A 60 12.87 -10.88 9.43
C HIS A 60 12.91 -10.46 10.91
N LEU A 61 13.01 -9.15 11.18
CA LEU A 61 12.99 -8.55 12.51
C LEU A 61 11.59 -8.06 12.91
N LEU A 62 10.65 -8.01 11.96
CA LEU A 62 9.30 -7.49 12.20
C LEU A 62 8.42 -8.58 12.82
N SER A 63 7.74 -8.24 13.91
CA SER A 63 6.74 -9.11 14.54
C SER A 63 5.55 -9.37 13.62
N ASN A 64 5.16 -8.37 12.81
CA ASN A 64 4.13 -8.50 11.79
C ASN A 64 4.58 -7.84 10.48
N ALA A 65 5.32 -8.60 9.66
CA ALA A 65 5.83 -8.11 8.39
C ALA A 65 4.68 -7.77 7.40
N LYS A 66 3.57 -8.52 7.43
CA LYS A 66 2.41 -8.30 6.55
C LYS A 66 1.74 -6.96 6.86
N ALA A 67 1.54 -6.65 8.14
CA ALA A 67 0.99 -5.37 8.55
C ALA A 67 1.85 -4.19 8.09
N VAL A 68 3.17 -4.28 8.26
CA VAL A 68 4.10 -3.24 7.77
C VAL A 68 4.05 -3.10 6.25
N ALA A 69 3.96 -4.21 5.50
CA ALA A 69 3.83 -4.15 4.05
C ALA A 69 2.55 -3.43 3.61
N PHE A 70 1.41 -3.68 4.28
CA PHE A 70 0.20 -2.90 4.04
C PHE A 70 0.37 -1.43 4.45
N SER A 71 0.95 -1.14 5.61
CA SER A 71 1.24 0.24 5.99
C SER A 71 2.08 0.97 4.94
N ILE A 72 3.07 0.32 4.33
CA ILE A 72 3.87 0.93 3.25
C ILE A 72 2.99 1.34 2.06
N PHE A 73 2.05 0.49 1.62
CA PHE A 73 1.13 0.82 0.53
C PHE A 73 0.12 1.92 0.90
N PHE A 74 -0.40 1.91 2.13
CA PHE A 74 -1.52 2.77 2.50
C PHE A 74 -1.13 4.07 3.22
N HIS A 75 0.03 4.18 3.90
CA HIS A 75 0.33 5.29 4.83
C HIS A 75 0.17 6.71 4.28
N ASN A 76 0.29 6.92 2.97
CA ASN A 76 0.09 8.21 2.29
C ASN A 76 -0.77 8.05 1.03
N ILE A 77 -1.70 7.10 1.02
CA ILE A 77 -2.59 6.92 -0.13
C ILE A 77 -3.54 8.11 -0.29
N CYS A 78 -3.95 8.74 0.82
CA CYS A 78 -4.53 10.09 0.81
C CYS A 78 -3.43 11.16 0.82
N TYR A 79 -3.63 12.23 0.06
CA TYR A 79 -2.71 13.36 0.07
C TYR A 79 -3.46 14.67 -0.20
N ASN A 80 -3.64 15.44 0.85
CA ASN A 80 -4.04 16.83 0.78
C ASN A 80 -3.03 17.66 1.60
N PRO A 81 -2.24 18.55 0.99
CA PRO A 81 -1.20 19.31 1.70
C PRO A 81 -1.77 20.27 2.76
N ASN A 82 -3.07 20.57 2.72
CA ASN A 82 -3.75 21.43 3.70
C ASN A 82 -4.51 20.64 4.77
N SER A 83 -4.42 19.30 4.75
CA SER A 83 -5.12 18.42 5.69
C SER A 83 -4.18 17.84 6.74
N ASN A 84 -4.64 17.82 7.98
CA ASN A 84 -4.00 17.10 9.09
C ASN A 84 -4.59 15.69 9.29
N SER A 85 -5.56 15.28 8.47
CA SER A 85 -6.25 13.98 8.58
C SER A 85 -5.80 12.95 7.54
N ASN A 86 -4.77 13.23 6.73
CA ASN A 86 -4.34 12.34 5.64
C ASN A 86 -4.00 10.92 6.14
N GLU A 87 -3.41 10.78 7.32
CA GLU A 87 -3.06 9.48 7.89
C GLU A 87 -4.31 8.70 8.32
N GLN A 88 -5.25 9.36 8.99
CA GLN A 88 -6.52 8.75 9.39
C GLN A 88 -7.36 8.36 8.17
N GLU A 89 -7.45 9.24 7.16
CA GLU A 89 -8.15 8.94 5.91
C GLU A 89 -7.48 7.78 5.15
N SER A 90 -6.17 7.72 5.15
CA SER A 90 -5.42 6.60 4.56
C SER A 90 -5.71 5.27 5.27
N ALA A 91 -5.86 5.29 6.60
CA ALA A 91 -6.26 4.12 7.37
C ALA A 91 -7.71 3.69 7.06
N VAL A 92 -8.63 4.64 6.84
CA VAL A 92 -9.99 4.33 6.39
C VAL A 92 -9.97 3.66 5.01
N ILE A 93 -9.13 4.13 4.08
CA ILE A 93 -8.97 3.49 2.77
C ILE A 93 -8.40 2.07 2.89
N PHE A 94 -7.51 1.81 3.85
CA PHE A 94 -7.08 0.45 4.14
C PHE A 94 -8.24 -0.41 4.66
N GLN A 95 -9.10 0.12 5.54
CA GLN A 95 -10.26 -0.61 6.03
C GLN A 95 -11.23 -0.98 4.90
N GLU A 96 -11.49 -0.05 3.98
CA GLU A 96 -12.28 -0.34 2.77
C GLU A 96 -11.69 -1.50 1.96
N PHE A 97 -10.36 -1.54 1.82
CA PHE A 97 -9.67 -2.66 1.17
C PHE A 97 -9.83 -3.96 1.96
N ALA A 98 -9.59 -3.92 3.27
CA ALA A 98 -9.66 -5.10 4.12
C ALA A 98 -11.06 -5.72 4.10
N ASP A 99 -12.11 -4.90 4.15
CA ASP A 99 -13.50 -5.34 4.09
C ASP A 99 -13.82 -6.01 2.74
N GLU A 100 -13.45 -5.38 1.62
CA GLU A 100 -13.70 -5.92 0.28
C GLU A 100 -12.83 -7.15 -0.01
N ALA A 101 -11.61 -7.19 0.51
CA ALA A 101 -10.69 -8.31 0.34
C ALA A 101 -10.98 -9.48 1.28
N HIS A 102 -11.95 -9.32 2.21
CA HIS A 102 -12.22 -10.24 3.31
C HIS A 102 -10.95 -10.57 4.12
N TYR A 103 -10.13 -9.55 4.38
CA TYR A 103 -8.90 -9.68 5.13
C TYR A 103 -9.19 -9.71 6.63
N GLU A 104 -9.19 -10.92 7.20
CA GLU A 104 -9.34 -11.16 8.63
C GLU A 104 -7.98 -11.39 9.27
N ASP A 105 -7.30 -10.31 9.67
CA ASP A 105 -6.11 -10.41 10.51
C ASP A 105 -6.35 -9.66 11.81
N ALA A 106 -6.57 -10.43 12.88
CA ALA A 106 -6.90 -9.95 14.22
C ALA A 106 -5.80 -9.12 14.90
N SER A 107 -4.72 -8.81 14.18
CA SER A 107 -3.56 -8.08 14.66
C SER A 107 -3.55 -6.59 14.25
N PHE A 108 -4.57 -6.11 13.54
CA PHE A 108 -4.72 -4.70 13.15
C PHE A 108 -5.53 -3.83 14.13
N PHE A 109 -6.11 -4.42 15.19
CA PHE A 109 -6.89 -3.71 16.22
C PHE A 109 -6.55 -4.18 17.64
#